data_AF-A0A4Q3X2E4-F1
#
_entry.id   AF-A0A4Q3X2E4-F1
#
_cell.length_a   1.000
_cell.length_b   1.000
_cell.length_c   1.000
_cell.angle_alpha   90.00
_cell.angle_beta   90.00
_cell.angle_gamma   90.00
#
_symmetry.space_group_name_H-M   'P 1'
#
loop_
_entity.id
_entity.type
_entity.pdbx_description
1 polymer ?
#
loop_
_entity_poly.entity_id
_entity_poly.type
_entity_poly.pdbx_seq_one_letter_code
_entity_poly.pdbx_strand_id
1 'polypeptide(L)'
;MSVFTSLPASFPPQDSAERALLLDWIRGSSLVYGPWKGFKKLYKDVETAYANGQRDPEILAALIARLDLAPLEKTVAKDSNFPPVLPGSFSGLQGEDNLLFTIRDNAALIVYDLSAPLEPREIFKWSPAAGPGYYARLLKEGNRLIFTSGDTIHLFDLEDPRKPRYVGLYKAGNFNAIAFAGDHVFLSDYSSLRVIQLPAPGQSNFTQVGRRDFQYGYNIVAKADLIAISHYSGRGYAISLVDVSNPTAPAVVGQINAQNPSAWQFVGDTLVRLDREQLVFTDLSKPDKPREIGKLRIQGAQNLYLNDGKAFVSCASWRPGLGYENKLRIVNIEQHHSPHLVGEFDGNAPHMAAYGDLLYLAGAGLKILDVADISRPQPVGKKPKHLTFAYLKRRARRLLRTLAQADSDAFVELSSAILQEAGRGHDAIDVDDQWVSAELTLGGGRWR
;
A
#
# COMPACT_ATOMS: atom_id res chain seq x y z
N MET A 1 -17.95 2.01 2.18
CA MET A 1 -17.71 2.82 3.40
C MET A 1 -16.32 2.48 3.92
N SER A 2 -15.56 3.51 4.29
CA SER A 2 -14.19 3.41 4.79
C SER A 2 -14.11 2.53 6.05
N VAL A 3 -13.48 1.36 5.97
CA VAL A 3 -13.54 0.35 7.04
C VAL A 3 -12.65 0.69 8.25
N PHE A 4 -11.79 1.73 8.19
CA PHE A 4 -10.76 1.94 9.23
C PHE A 4 -10.49 3.39 9.67
N THR A 5 -11.24 4.37 9.19
CA THR A 5 -10.89 5.81 9.38
C THR A 5 -11.84 6.55 10.31
N SER A 6 -13.14 6.27 10.21
CA SER A 6 -14.18 6.82 11.06
C SER A 6 -14.95 5.71 11.74
N LEU A 7 -15.56 6.05 12.88
CA LEU A 7 -16.43 5.13 13.58
C LEU A 7 -17.61 4.79 12.66
N PRO A 8 -17.79 3.53 12.22
CA PRO A 8 -18.72 3.19 11.13
C PRO A 8 -20.18 3.31 11.56
N ALA A 9 -20.46 3.15 12.86
CA ALA A 9 -21.77 3.32 13.46
C ALA A 9 -21.62 3.79 14.92
N SER A 10 -22.59 4.54 15.43
CA SER A 10 -22.66 4.83 16.86
C SER A 10 -23.02 3.57 17.65
N PHE A 11 -22.75 3.56 18.95
CA PHE A 11 -23.35 2.59 19.85
C PHE A 11 -24.62 3.19 20.49
N PRO A 12 -25.75 2.46 20.53
CA PRO A 12 -25.97 1.13 19.96
C PRO A 12 -26.04 1.15 18.42
N PRO A 13 -25.66 0.05 17.74
CA PRO A 13 -25.94 -0.13 16.31
C PRO A 13 -27.45 -0.22 16.07
N GLN A 14 -27.93 0.33 14.95
CA GLN A 14 -29.36 0.34 14.59
C GLN A 14 -29.84 -1.01 14.06
N ASP A 15 -28.96 -1.77 13.41
CA ASP A 15 -29.26 -3.06 12.82
C ASP A 15 -28.06 -4.03 12.87
N SER A 16 -28.29 -5.26 12.37
CA SER A 16 -27.26 -6.30 12.33
C SER A 16 -26.09 -5.97 11.38
N ALA A 17 -26.31 -5.16 10.35
CA ALA A 17 -25.27 -4.78 9.40
C ALA A 17 -24.32 -3.75 10.02
N GLU A 18 -24.86 -2.72 10.69
CA GLU A 18 -24.07 -1.77 11.48
C GLU A 18 -23.30 -2.48 12.59
N ARG A 19 -23.93 -3.45 13.27
CA ARG A 19 -23.27 -4.26 14.30
C ARG A 19 -22.07 -5.04 13.75
N ALA A 20 -22.23 -5.68 12.59
CA ALA A 20 -21.16 -6.42 11.93
C ALA A 20 -19.99 -5.49 11.52
N LEU A 21 -20.31 -4.35 10.88
CA LEU A 21 -19.32 -3.35 10.50
C LEU A 21 -18.55 -2.80 11.71
N LEU A 22 -19.23 -2.59 12.83
CA LEU A 22 -18.61 -2.10 14.07
C LEU A 22 -17.65 -3.14 14.67
N LEU A 23 -18.03 -4.42 14.69
CA LEU A 23 -17.16 -5.50 15.15
C LEU A 23 -15.93 -5.68 14.26
N ASP A 24 -16.11 -5.65 12.94
CA ASP A 24 -15.00 -5.74 11.99
C ASP A 24 -14.05 -4.55 12.13
N TRP A 25 -14.61 -3.35 12.33
CA TRP A 25 -13.83 -2.14 12.61
C TRP A 25 -13.04 -2.24 13.91
N ILE A 26 -13.64 -2.75 15.00
CA ILE A 26 -12.93 -2.95 16.28
C ILE A 26 -11.79 -3.96 16.09
N ARG A 27 -12.09 -5.10 15.48
CA ARG A 27 -11.15 -6.22 15.31
C ARG A 27 -10.01 -5.88 14.33
N GLY A 28 -10.23 -4.99 13.37
CA GLY A 28 -9.16 -4.52 12.46
C GLY A 28 -8.48 -3.22 12.89
N SER A 29 -8.93 -2.57 13.96
CA SER A 29 -8.34 -1.32 14.46
C SER A 29 -6.98 -1.56 15.12
N SER A 30 -5.88 -1.14 14.52
CA SER A 30 -4.58 -1.19 15.20
C SER A 30 -4.54 -0.30 16.45
N LEU A 31 -4.00 -0.80 17.57
CA LEU A 31 -3.77 0.02 18.76
C LEU A 31 -2.44 0.76 18.75
N VAL A 32 -1.53 0.37 17.86
CA VAL A 32 -0.28 1.08 17.65
C VAL A 32 -0.51 2.26 16.70
N TYR A 33 -1.25 2.00 15.62
CA TYR A 33 -1.32 2.91 14.49
C TYR A 33 -2.74 3.27 14.02
N GLY A 34 -3.81 2.80 14.66
CA GLY A 34 -5.20 3.00 14.18
C GLY A 34 -5.95 4.25 14.67
N PRO A 35 -7.27 4.32 14.41
CA PRO A 35 -8.12 5.50 14.67
C PRO A 35 -8.42 5.72 16.16
N TRP A 36 -7.38 5.98 16.97
CA TRP A 36 -7.46 5.99 18.44
C TRP A 36 -8.53 6.92 19.02
N LYS A 37 -8.80 8.07 18.38
CA LYS A 37 -9.84 8.99 18.83
C LYS A 37 -11.23 8.36 18.74
N GLY A 38 -11.52 7.69 17.62
CA GLY A 38 -12.76 6.94 17.42
C GLY A 38 -12.85 5.76 18.37
N PHE A 39 -11.74 5.00 18.51
CA PHE A 39 -11.69 3.79 19.34
C PHE A 39 -11.97 4.13 20.80
N LYS A 40 -11.28 5.16 21.32
CA LYS A 40 -11.49 5.67 22.68
C LYS A 40 -12.91 6.18 22.91
N LYS A 41 -13.51 6.86 21.92
CA LYS A 41 -14.89 7.35 22.03
C LYS A 41 -15.85 6.17 22.13
N LEU A 42 -15.80 5.24 21.17
CA LEU A 42 -16.64 4.05 21.16
C LEU A 42 -16.50 3.24 22.44
N TYR A 43 -15.27 2.99 22.90
CA TYR A 43 -15.01 2.28 24.16
C TYR A 43 -15.77 2.90 25.33
N LYS A 44 -15.70 4.24 25.47
CA LYS A 44 -16.39 4.94 26.55
C LYS A 44 -17.90 4.85 26.42
N ASP A 45 -18.41 5.00 25.20
CA ASP A 45 -19.84 4.98 24.92
C ASP A 45 -20.42 3.58 25.25
N VAL A 46 -19.78 2.51 24.76
CA VAL A 46 -20.18 1.12 25.02
C VAL A 46 -20.07 0.78 26.51
N GLU A 47 -18.94 1.08 27.17
CA GLU A 47 -18.76 0.74 28.58
C GLU A 47 -19.75 1.49 29.49
N THR A 48 -20.05 2.76 29.19
CA THR A 48 -21.04 3.53 29.94
C THR A 48 -22.46 2.98 29.71
N ALA A 49 -22.81 2.62 28.47
CA ALA A 49 -24.09 2.03 28.16
C ALA A 49 -24.27 0.64 28.82
N TYR A 50 -23.20 -0.17 28.84
CA TYR A 50 -23.16 -1.47 29.51
C TYR A 50 -23.43 -1.34 31.01
N ALA A 51 -22.81 -0.35 31.66
CA ALA A 51 -23.03 -0.04 33.07
C ALA A 51 -24.47 0.41 33.37
N ASN A 52 -25.17 0.97 32.38
CA ASN A 52 -26.55 1.45 32.50
C ASN A 52 -27.60 0.42 32.01
N GLY A 53 -27.19 -0.83 31.75
CA GLY A 53 -28.10 -1.93 31.39
C GLY A 53 -28.30 -2.15 29.89
N GLN A 54 -27.73 -1.29 29.03
CA GLN A 54 -27.72 -1.51 27.57
C GLN A 54 -26.49 -2.34 27.18
N ARG A 55 -26.64 -3.66 27.24
CA ARG A 55 -25.52 -4.62 27.14
C ARG A 55 -25.36 -5.17 25.73
N ASP A 56 -24.12 -5.15 25.24
CA ASP A 56 -23.64 -5.97 24.13
C ASP A 56 -22.27 -6.55 24.53
N PRO A 57 -22.23 -7.78 25.07
CA PRO A 57 -21.01 -8.36 25.61
C PRO A 57 -19.95 -8.60 24.54
N GLU A 58 -20.34 -8.93 23.30
CA GLU A 58 -19.39 -9.18 22.20
C GLU A 58 -18.69 -7.89 21.78
N ILE A 59 -19.42 -6.77 21.60
CA ILE A 59 -18.80 -5.49 21.23
C ILE A 59 -17.84 -5.02 22.33
N LEU A 60 -18.26 -5.08 23.59
CA LEU A 60 -17.40 -4.65 24.70
C LEU A 60 -16.20 -5.60 24.89
N ALA A 61 -16.40 -6.91 24.72
CA ALA A 61 -15.32 -7.89 24.73
C ALA A 61 -14.30 -7.63 23.62
N ALA A 62 -14.75 -7.41 22.38
CA ALA A 62 -13.86 -7.11 21.26
C ALA A 62 -13.03 -5.85 21.53
N LEU A 63 -13.63 -4.82 22.12
CA LEU A 63 -12.94 -3.59 22.52
C LEU A 63 -11.90 -3.81 23.62
N ILE A 64 -12.21 -4.66 24.61
CA ILE A 64 -11.30 -4.99 25.71
C ILE A 64 -10.16 -5.87 25.22
N ALA A 65 -10.47 -6.95 24.49
CA ALA A 65 -9.50 -7.86 23.91
C ALA A 65 -8.54 -7.12 22.97
N ARG A 66 -9.01 -6.12 22.22
CA ARG A 66 -8.12 -5.33 21.37
C ARG A 66 -7.01 -4.62 22.16
N LEU A 67 -7.22 -4.31 23.45
CA LEU A 67 -6.21 -3.72 24.33
C LEU A 67 -4.97 -4.59 24.53
N ASP A 68 -5.07 -5.90 24.31
CA ASP A 68 -3.93 -6.83 24.39
C ASP A 68 -2.81 -6.45 23.40
N LEU A 69 -3.17 -5.90 22.24
CA LEU A 69 -2.24 -5.51 21.18
C LEU A 69 -1.51 -4.18 21.43
N ALA A 70 -1.69 -3.56 22.60
CA ALA A 70 -1.02 -2.32 22.90
C ALA A 70 0.48 -2.56 23.18
N PRO A 71 1.38 -1.84 22.50
CA PRO A 71 2.81 -2.10 22.62
C PRO A 71 3.32 -1.52 23.94
N LEU A 72 3.58 -2.41 24.90
CA LEU A 72 4.25 -2.10 26.15
C LEU A 72 5.77 -2.00 25.91
N GLU A 73 6.32 -0.85 26.29
CA GLU A 73 7.74 -0.48 26.46
C GLU A 73 8.58 0.17 25.33
N LYS A 74 9.16 1.30 25.77
CA LYS A 74 10.48 1.93 25.55
C LYS A 74 11.15 1.79 24.18
N THR A 75 10.70 2.61 23.24
CA THR A 75 11.59 3.58 22.58
C THR A 75 10.71 4.63 21.95
N VAL A 76 10.71 5.83 22.53
CA VAL A 76 10.33 7.01 21.77
C VAL A 76 11.46 7.20 20.78
N ALA A 77 11.29 6.71 19.55
CA ALA A 77 12.09 7.22 18.46
C ALA A 77 11.88 8.73 18.46
N LYS A 78 12.93 9.48 18.81
CA LYS A 78 12.95 10.92 18.66
C LYS A 78 12.60 11.21 17.20
N ASP A 79 11.58 12.03 17.01
CA ASP A 79 11.31 12.77 15.78
C ASP A 79 10.97 11.98 14.52
N SER A 80 9.97 11.09 14.58
CA SER A 80 9.08 11.00 13.43
C SER A 80 7.61 11.05 13.86
N ASN A 81 6.93 12.14 13.51
CA ASN A 81 5.47 12.27 13.61
C ASN A 81 4.72 11.30 12.67
N PHE A 82 5.47 10.46 11.94
CA PHE A 82 4.97 9.48 10.98
C PHE A 82 5.82 8.19 10.99
N PRO A 83 5.71 7.38 12.06
CA PRO A 83 6.44 6.11 12.21
C PRO A 83 5.92 5.02 11.24
N PRO A 84 6.77 4.07 10.84
CA PRO A 84 6.33 2.93 10.02
C PRO A 84 5.57 1.89 10.82
N VAL A 85 4.59 1.23 10.18
CA VAL A 85 3.88 0.06 10.70
C VAL A 85 4.74 -1.20 10.62
N LEU A 86 5.67 -1.26 9.68
CA LEU A 86 6.70 -2.30 9.58
C LEU A 86 8.09 -1.67 9.43
N PRO A 87 9.06 -2.01 10.30
CA PRO A 87 10.44 -1.59 10.14
C PRO A 87 11.13 -2.33 8.98
N GLY A 88 12.20 -1.76 8.44
CA GLY A 88 12.98 -2.33 7.34
C GLY A 88 13.12 -1.36 6.16
N SER A 89 13.68 -1.82 5.04
CA SER A 89 13.70 -1.07 3.79
C SER A 89 12.72 -1.68 2.81
N PHE A 90 11.81 -0.89 2.25
CA PHE A 90 10.79 -1.38 1.31
C PHE A 90 10.81 -0.59 0.01
N SER A 91 10.58 -1.27 -1.11
CA SER A 91 10.41 -0.68 -2.44
C SER A 91 9.44 -1.51 -3.28
N GLY A 92 9.12 -1.04 -4.50
CA GLY A 92 8.32 -1.79 -5.47
C GLY A 92 6.97 -2.27 -4.93
N LEU A 93 6.05 -1.35 -4.60
CA LEU A 93 4.72 -1.73 -4.12
C LEU A 93 3.79 -2.06 -5.29
N GLN A 94 3.12 -3.22 -5.20
CA GLN A 94 1.99 -3.59 -6.06
C GLN A 94 0.85 -4.08 -5.16
N GLY A 95 -0.32 -3.46 -5.24
CA GLY A 95 -1.52 -3.83 -4.49
C GLY A 95 -2.50 -4.62 -5.36
N GLU A 96 -3.16 -5.62 -4.78
CA GLU A 96 -4.29 -6.34 -5.37
C GLU A 96 -5.19 -6.84 -4.24
N ASP A 97 -6.47 -6.47 -4.28
CA ASP A 97 -7.40 -6.77 -3.19
C ASP A 97 -6.77 -6.48 -1.82
N ASN A 98 -6.81 -7.42 -0.88
CA ASN A 98 -6.20 -7.33 0.43
C ASN A 98 -4.73 -7.81 0.45
N LEU A 99 -3.99 -7.73 -0.66
CA LEU A 99 -2.59 -8.15 -0.73
C LEU A 99 -1.67 -7.00 -1.13
N LEU A 100 -0.49 -6.97 -0.51
CA LEU A 100 0.59 -6.08 -0.88
C LEU A 100 1.83 -6.89 -1.23
N PHE A 101 2.22 -6.83 -2.50
CA PHE A 101 3.50 -7.33 -2.99
C PHE A 101 4.52 -6.21 -2.85
N THR A 102 5.67 -6.52 -2.26
CA THR A 102 6.73 -5.54 -2.01
C THR A 102 8.10 -6.16 -2.08
N ILE A 103 9.11 -5.34 -2.32
CA ILE A 103 10.51 -5.72 -2.22
C ILE A 103 11.03 -5.26 -0.87
N ARG A 104 11.47 -6.20 -0.03
CA ARG A 104 12.14 -5.89 1.23
C ARG A 104 13.65 -6.00 1.09
N ASP A 105 14.35 -5.01 1.61
CA ASP A 105 15.81 -4.87 1.65
C ASP A 105 16.48 -5.00 0.28
N ASN A 106 15.78 -4.60 -0.79
CA ASN A 106 16.18 -4.76 -2.20
C ASN A 106 16.53 -6.20 -2.59
N ALA A 107 16.03 -7.20 -1.84
CA ALA A 107 16.47 -8.59 -1.95
C ALA A 107 15.31 -9.56 -2.09
N ALA A 108 14.22 -9.33 -1.37
CA ALA A 108 13.16 -10.32 -1.22
C ALA A 108 11.83 -9.80 -1.73
N LEU A 109 11.15 -10.60 -2.55
CA LEU A 109 9.71 -10.46 -2.79
C LEU A 109 8.99 -10.92 -1.52
N ILE A 110 8.21 -10.04 -0.92
CA ILE A 110 7.34 -10.33 0.21
C ILE A 110 5.88 -10.09 -0.22
N VAL A 111 4.98 -10.97 0.20
CA VAL A 111 3.53 -10.72 0.13
C VAL A 111 3.00 -10.55 1.54
N TYR A 112 2.30 -9.43 1.76
CA TYR A 112 1.58 -9.14 2.98
C TYR A 112 0.08 -9.32 2.75
N ASP A 113 -0.58 -9.96 3.72
CA ASP A 113 -2.03 -9.96 3.88
C ASP A 113 -2.45 -8.68 4.63
N LEU A 114 -3.31 -7.89 3.98
CA LEU A 114 -3.87 -6.62 4.44
C LEU A 114 -5.31 -6.76 4.94
N SER A 115 -5.78 -7.98 5.28
CA SER A 115 -7.10 -8.16 5.92
C SER A 115 -7.24 -7.33 7.20
N ALA A 116 -6.13 -7.15 7.93
CA ALA A 116 -5.95 -6.11 8.94
C ALA A 116 -4.93 -5.09 8.39
N PRO A 117 -5.35 -4.04 7.67
CA PRO A 117 -4.44 -3.23 6.85
C PRO A 117 -3.39 -2.47 7.66
N LEU A 118 -3.67 -2.25 8.95
CA LEU A 118 -2.76 -1.56 9.87
C LEU A 118 -1.79 -2.51 10.58
N GLU A 119 -1.97 -3.81 10.41
CA GLU A 119 -1.13 -4.89 10.92
C GLU A 119 -0.81 -5.85 9.75
N PRO A 120 -0.05 -5.39 8.72
CA PRO A 120 0.22 -6.21 7.56
C PRO A 120 0.94 -7.50 7.96
N ARG A 121 0.37 -8.65 7.62
CA ARG A 121 0.92 -9.96 8.00
C ARG A 121 1.71 -10.56 6.84
N GLU A 122 2.99 -10.82 7.04
CA GLU A 122 3.81 -11.53 6.05
C GLU A 122 3.26 -12.95 5.86
N ILE A 123 2.85 -13.29 4.64
CA ILE A 123 2.32 -14.62 4.28
C ILE A 123 3.18 -15.36 3.26
N PHE A 124 4.08 -14.65 2.58
CA PHE A 124 5.00 -15.23 1.62
C PHE A 124 6.31 -14.44 1.58
N LYS A 125 7.41 -15.16 1.38
CA LYS A 125 8.73 -14.60 1.15
C LYS A 125 9.48 -15.44 0.13
N TRP A 126 10.10 -14.77 -0.82
CA TRP A 126 11.03 -15.39 -1.76
C TRP A 126 12.24 -14.47 -1.99
N SER A 127 13.41 -15.07 -2.20
CA SER A 127 14.64 -14.34 -2.52
C SER A 127 15.45 -15.11 -3.57
N PRO A 128 16.12 -14.41 -4.50
CA PRO A 128 16.98 -15.06 -5.48
C PRO A 128 18.23 -15.65 -4.81
N ALA A 129 18.70 -16.79 -5.31
CA ALA A 129 19.87 -17.47 -4.77
C ALA A 129 21.19 -16.66 -4.90
N ALA A 130 21.28 -15.79 -5.90
CA ALA A 130 22.46 -14.98 -6.16
C ALA A 130 22.63 -13.78 -5.19
N GLY A 131 21.67 -13.56 -4.27
CA GLY A 131 21.68 -12.43 -3.35
C GLY A 131 21.00 -11.17 -3.91
N PRO A 132 21.02 -10.05 -3.15
CA PRO A 132 20.35 -8.82 -3.54
C PRO A 132 20.91 -8.25 -4.84
N GLY A 133 20.03 -7.96 -5.79
CA GLY A 133 20.37 -7.23 -7.00
C GLY A 133 20.19 -5.73 -6.81
N TYR A 134 21.04 -4.94 -7.49
CA TYR A 134 20.80 -3.51 -7.60
C TYR A 134 19.51 -3.25 -8.42
N TYR A 135 18.72 -2.25 -8.02
CA TYR A 135 17.52 -1.78 -8.73
C TYR A 135 16.43 -2.83 -8.98
N ALA A 136 16.11 -3.63 -7.96
CA ALA A 136 15.00 -4.56 -8.03
C ALA A 136 13.66 -3.83 -8.30
N ARG A 137 12.82 -4.40 -9.16
CA ARG A 137 11.49 -3.87 -9.51
C ARG A 137 10.45 -4.97 -9.45
N LEU A 138 9.22 -4.56 -9.17
CA LEU A 138 8.03 -5.40 -9.24
C LEU A 138 7.06 -4.86 -10.27
N LEU A 139 6.66 -5.71 -11.21
CA LEU A 139 5.62 -5.43 -12.21
C LEU A 139 4.58 -6.55 -12.14
N LYS A 140 3.31 -6.19 -12.11
CA LYS A 140 2.20 -7.13 -12.01
C LYS A 140 1.18 -6.83 -13.09
N GLU A 141 0.65 -7.87 -13.71
CA GLU A 141 -0.51 -7.78 -14.61
C GLU A 141 -1.28 -9.09 -14.54
N GLY A 142 -2.58 -9.02 -14.24
CA GLY A 142 -3.41 -10.20 -14.00
C GLY A 142 -2.75 -11.18 -13.01
N ASN A 143 -2.70 -12.45 -13.39
CA ASN A 143 -2.12 -13.55 -12.59
C ASN A 143 -0.60 -13.73 -12.80
N ARG A 144 0.12 -12.69 -13.20
CA ARG A 144 1.56 -12.75 -13.47
C ARG A 144 2.26 -11.65 -12.69
N LEU A 145 3.37 -12.01 -12.06
CA LEU A 145 4.23 -11.08 -11.34
C LEU A 145 5.68 -11.25 -11.80
N ILE A 146 6.32 -10.14 -12.10
CA ILE A 146 7.71 -10.05 -12.47
C ILE A 146 8.48 -9.40 -11.34
N PHE A 147 9.54 -10.07 -10.90
CA PHE A 147 10.54 -9.54 -10.01
C PHE A 147 11.88 -9.46 -10.75
N THR A 148 12.49 -8.28 -10.78
CA THR A 148 13.83 -8.12 -11.36
C THR A 148 14.89 -8.09 -10.27
N SER A 149 16.05 -8.69 -10.54
CA SER A 149 17.22 -8.63 -9.66
C SER A 149 18.48 -8.53 -10.51
N GLY A 150 19.10 -7.34 -10.55
CA GLY A 150 20.24 -7.08 -11.44
C GLY A 150 19.86 -7.29 -12.90
N ASP A 151 20.52 -8.24 -13.56
CA ASP A 151 20.34 -8.59 -14.98
C ASP A 151 19.36 -9.75 -15.21
N THR A 152 18.64 -10.16 -14.16
CA THR A 152 17.69 -11.29 -14.21
C THR A 152 16.25 -10.85 -14.03
N ILE A 153 15.36 -11.58 -14.70
CA ILE A 153 13.91 -11.45 -14.61
C ILE A 153 13.36 -12.77 -14.08
N HIS A 154 12.62 -12.69 -12.98
CA HIS A 154 11.95 -13.81 -12.35
C HIS A 154 10.45 -13.70 -12.56
N LEU A 155 9.83 -14.76 -13.08
CA LEU A 155 8.39 -14.82 -13.29
C LEU A 155 7.72 -15.66 -12.21
N PHE A 156 6.61 -15.14 -11.69
CA PHE A 156 5.71 -15.83 -10.79
C PHE A 156 4.31 -15.89 -11.39
N ASP A 157 3.66 -17.01 -11.15
CA ASP A 157 2.24 -17.25 -11.38
C ASP A 157 1.47 -16.92 -10.10
N LEU A 158 0.39 -16.17 -10.23
CA LEU A 158 -0.48 -15.71 -9.16
C LEU A 158 -1.90 -16.31 -9.27
N GLU A 159 -2.06 -17.54 -9.78
CA GLU A 159 -3.33 -18.27 -9.69
C GLU A 159 -3.89 -18.30 -8.26
N ASP A 160 -3.01 -18.50 -7.26
CA ASP A 160 -3.25 -18.13 -5.87
C ASP A 160 -2.28 -16.99 -5.49
N PRO A 161 -2.73 -15.72 -5.43
CA PRO A 161 -1.86 -14.58 -5.15
C PRO A 161 -1.32 -14.59 -3.71
N ARG A 162 -1.91 -15.37 -2.80
CA ARG A 162 -1.38 -15.60 -1.44
C ARG A 162 -0.19 -16.56 -1.42
N LYS A 163 -0.04 -17.36 -2.47
CA LYS A 163 1.05 -18.33 -2.64
C LYS A 163 1.67 -18.23 -4.05
N PRO A 164 2.36 -17.11 -4.37
CA PRO A 164 3.00 -16.95 -5.66
C PRO A 164 3.88 -18.14 -6.03
N ARG A 165 3.61 -18.75 -7.19
CA ARG A 165 4.36 -19.90 -7.68
C ARG A 165 5.46 -19.46 -8.62
N TYR A 166 6.70 -19.74 -8.30
CA TYR A 166 7.84 -19.46 -9.17
C TYR A 166 7.74 -20.25 -10.48
N VAL A 167 7.85 -19.57 -11.63
CA VAL A 167 7.75 -20.18 -12.97
C VAL A 167 9.13 -20.37 -13.60
N GLY A 168 9.98 -19.34 -13.54
CA GLY A 168 11.29 -19.41 -14.19
C GLY A 168 12.07 -18.11 -14.14
N LEU A 169 13.30 -18.18 -14.66
CA LEU A 169 14.23 -17.07 -14.76
C LEU A 169 14.64 -16.85 -16.22
N TYR A 170 14.78 -15.59 -16.58
CA TYR A 170 15.41 -15.14 -17.81
C TYR A 170 16.62 -14.25 -17.50
N LYS A 171 17.76 -14.57 -18.12
CA LYS A 171 18.96 -13.72 -18.07
C LYS A 171 18.83 -12.65 -19.13
N ALA A 172 18.29 -11.51 -18.74
CA ALA A 172 18.04 -10.38 -19.63
C ALA A 172 19.32 -9.66 -20.05
N GLY A 173 20.40 -9.80 -19.29
CA GLY A 173 21.59 -8.97 -19.45
C GLY A 173 21.31 -7.54 -18.99
N ASN A 174 22.13 -6.58 -19.42
CA ASN A 174 21.92 -5.18 -19.05
C ASN A 174 20.68 -4.60 -19.75
N PHE A 175 19.81 -3.96 -18.99
CA PHE A 175 18.69 -3.15 -19.46
C PHE A 175 18.47 -1.99 -18.50
N ASN A 176 17.99 -0.87 -19.02
CA ASN A 176 17.73 0.35 -18.25
C ASN A 176 16.32 0.38 -17.66
N ALA A 177 15.32 -0.03 -18.45
CA ALA A 177 13.95 -0.09 -18.02
C ALA A 177 13.24 -1.34 -18.56
N ILE A 178 12.16 -1.69 -17.88
CA ILE A 178 11.32 -2.85 -18.13
C ILE A 178 9.86 -2.42 -18.12
N ALA A 179 9.06 -2.95 -19.02
CA ALA A 179 7.61 -2.84 -19.02
C ALA A 179 6.99 -4.21 -19.26
N PHE A 180 5.77 -4.40 -18.77
CA PHE A 180 5.03 -5.66 -18.87
C PHE A 180 3.65 -5.36 -19.44
N ALA A 181 3.27 -6.05 -20.52
CA ALA A 181 1.92 -6.00 -21.07
C ALA A 181 1.56 -7.35 -21.75
N GLY A 182 0.42 -7.92 -21.38
CA GLY A 182 -0.07 -9.20 -21.89
C GLY A 182 0.91 -10.33 -21.60
N ASP A 183 1.28 -11.08 -22.64
CA ASP A 183 2.25 -12.19 -22.53
C ASP A 183 3.70 -11.76 -22.79
N HIS A 184 4.00 -10.45 -22.79
CA HIS A 184 5.29 -9.93 -23.21
C HIS A 184 5.92 -9.00 -22.18
N VAL A 185 7.23 -9.14 -22.06
CA VAL A 185 8.11 -8.21 -21.35
C VAL A 185 8.92 -7.44 -22.36
N PHE A 186 8.98 -6.14 -22.14
CA PHE A 186 9.72 -5.22 -22.97
C PHE A 186 10.90 -4.67 -22.18
N LEU A 187 12.05 -4.60 -22.83
CA LEU A 187 13.29 -4.10 -22.21
C LEU A 187 13.88 -3.00 -23.07
N SER A 188 14.27 -1.89 -22.46
CA SER A 188 15.14 -0.90 -23.11
C SER A 188 16.57 -1.13 -22.67
N ASP A 189 17.52 -1.22 -23.61
CA ASP A 189 18.94 -1.45 -23.30
C ASP A 189 19.86 -0.35 -23.83
N TYR A 190 19.36 0.89 -23.87
CA TYR A 190 19.96 2.07 -24.53
C TYR A 190 20.07 1.97 -26.05
N SER A 191 20.30 0.79 -26.62
CA SER A 191 20.49 0.58 -28.05
C SER A 191 19.24 0.05 -28.76
N SER A 192 18.32 -0.53 -28.00
CA SER A 192 17.14 -1.18 -28.54
C SER A 192 16.02 -1.30 -27.51
N LEU A 193 14.83 -1.50 -28.06
CA LEU A 193 13.68 -2.11 -27.41
C LEU A 193 13.68 -3.59 -27.77
N ARG A 194 13.78 -4.47 -26.77
CA ARG A 194 13.69 -5.93 -26.94
C ARG A 194 12.31 -6.41 -26.48
N VAL A 195 11.78 -7.39 -27.20
CA VAL A 195 10.48 -8.04 -26.91
C VAL A 195 10.75 -9.47 -26.47
N ILE A 196 10.40 -9.78 -25.23
CA ILE A 196 10.56 -11.10 -24.61
C ILE A 196 9.17 -11.70 -24.40
N GLN A 197 8.90 -12.81 -25.07
CA GLN A 197 7.73 -13.64 -24.84
C GLN A 197 7.87 -14.38 -23.51
N LEU A 198 6.87 -14.23 -22.64
CA LEU A 198 6.75 -14.99 -21.40
C LEU A 198 6.32 -16.44 -21.69
N PRO A 199 6.73 -17.41 -20.82
CA PRO A 199 6.27 -18.77 -20.92
C PRO A 199 4.74 -18.88 -20.83
N ALA A 200 4.16 -19.75 -21.66
CA ALA A 200 2.75 -20.15 -21.50
C ALA A 200 2.52 -20.87 -20.15
N PRO A 201 1.27 -20.97 -19.66
CA PRO A 201 0.96 -21.75 -18.46
C PRO A 201 1.55 -23.18 -18.54
N GLY A 202 2.22 -23.60 -17.47
CA GLY A 202 2.90 -24.91 -17.41
C GLY A 202 4.28 -24.97 -18.08
N GLN A 203 4.76 -23.89 -18.71
CA GLN A 203 6.10 -23.79 -19.29
C GLN A 203 7.01 -22.86 -18.47
N SER A 204 8.32 -22.91 -18.73
CA SER A 204 9.33 -22.10 -18.03
C SER A 204 10.31 -21.38 -18.97
N ASN A 205 10.18 -21.55 -20.29
CA ASN A 205 11.12 -21.02 -21.27
C ASN A 205 10.65 -19.65 -21.79
N PHE A 206 11.50 -18.65 -21.62
CA PHE A 206 11.34 -17.31 -22.18
C PHE A 206 11.98 -17.27 -23.56
N THR A 207 11.45 -16.44 -24.46
CA THR A 207 12.02 -16.29 -25.81
C THR A 207 12.07 -14.82 -26.20
N GLN A 208 13.22 -14.33 -26.68
CA GLN A 208 13.26 -13.02 -27.33
C GLN A 208 12.71 -13.17 -28.75
N VAL A 209 11.55 -12.56 -29.02
CA VAL A 209 10.81 -12.72 -30.28
C VAL A 209 10.97 -11.53 -31.22
N GLY A 210 11.35 -10.36 -30.69
CA GLY A 210 11.51 -9.16 -31.50
C GLY A 210 12.48 -8.16 -30.90
N ARG A 211 12.85 -7.19 -31.75
CA ARG A 211 13.76 -6.10 -31.42
C ARG A 211 13.48 -4.90 -32.32
N ARG A 212 13.65 -3.70 -31.77
CA ARG A 212 13.68 -2.45 -32.51
C ARG A 212 14.82 -1.59 -32.01
N ASP A 213 15.70 -1.14 -32.91
CA ASP A 213 16.81 -0.29 -32.50
C ASP A 213 16.33 1.12 -32.14
N PHE A 214 16.93 1.67 -31.08
CA PHE A 214 16.71 3.01 -30.57
C PHE A 214 18.05 3.63 -30.18
N GLN A 215 18.20 4.93 -30.45
CA GLN A 215 19.35 5.67 -29.95
C GLN A 215 19.03 6.19 -28.54
N TYR A 216 19.75 5.71 -27.53
CA TYR A 216 19.56 6.10 -26.13
C TYR A 216 18.13 5.84 -25.61
N GLY A 217 17.58 4.63 -25.80
CA GLY A 217 16.32 4.24 -25.19
C GLY A 217 16.43 4.12 -23.67
N TYR A 218 15.82 5.06 -22.92
CA TYR A 218 15.92 5.15 -21.46
C TYR A 218 14.76 4.43 -20.77
N ASN A 219 13.65 5.12 -20.59
CA ASN A 219 12.51 4.61 -19.84
C ASN A 219 11.50 4.01 -20.81
N ILE A 220 10.72 3.04 -20.34
CA ILE A 220 9.55 2.49 -21.07
C ILE A 220 8.33 2.38 -20.18
N VAL A 221 7.15 2.43 -20.78
CA VAL A 221 5.86 2.01 -20.21
C VAL A 221 5.02 1.39 -21.32
N ALA A 222 4.23 0.36 -20.98
CA ALA A 222 3.42 -0.39 -21.93
C ALA A 222 1.95 -0.40 -21.51
N LYS A 223 1.07 -0.54 -22.50
CA LYS A 223 -0.35 -0.83 -22.35
C LYS A 223 -0.78 -1.66 -23.54
N ALA A 224 -1.26 -2.89 -23.30
CA ALA A 224 -1.63 -3.82 -24.36
C ALA A 224 -0.53 -3.87 -25.44
N ASP A 225 -0.87 -3.57 -26.69
CA ASP A 225 0.03 -3.60 -27.83
C ASP A 225 0.77 -2.28 -28.11
N LEU A 226 0.78 -1.32 -27.17
CA LEU A 226 1.44 -0.03 -27.34
C LEU A 226 2.51 0.21 -26.26
N ILE A 227 3.69 0.64 -26.69
CA ILE A 227 4.80 1.02 -25.82
C ILE A 227 5.16 2.48 -26.05
N ALA A 228 5.31 3.24 -24.97
CA ALA A 228 5.98 4.53 -24.99
C ALA A 228 7.43 4.34 -24.53
N ILE A 229 8.39 4.75 -25.36
CA ILE A 229 9.83 4.71 -25.04
C ILE A 229 10.43 6.10 -25.11
N SER A 230 11.07 6.55 -24.03
CA SER A 230 11.80 7.81 -24.01
C SER A 230 13.19 7.59 -24.58
N HIS A 231 13.63 8.50 -25.45
CA HIS A 231 14.94 8.42 -26.07
C HIS A 231 15.52 9.80 -26.34
N TYR A 232 16.83 9.83 -26.58
CA TYR A 232 17.54 11.03 -26.98
C TYR A 232 18.00 10.88 -28.43
N SER A 233 17.45 11.70 -29.31
CA SER A 233 18.03 11.90 -30.64
C SER A 233 18.91 13.14 -30.59
N GLY A 234 19.90 13.30 -31.47
CA GLY A 234 20.80 14.47 -31.48
C GLY A 234 20.12 15.86 -31.56
N ARG A 235 18.78 15.91 -31.63
CA ARG A 235 17.95 17.12 -31.63
C ARG A 235 17.19 17.34 -30.30
N GLY A 236 17.32 16.45 -29.32
CA GLY A 236 16.67 16.53 -28.01
C GLY A 236 15.96 15.23 -27.60
N TYR A 237 15.38 15.26 -26.41
CA TYR A 237 14.55 14.18 -25.89
C TYR A 237 13.22 14.07 -26.64
N ALA A 238 12.77 12.84 -26.86
CA ALA A 238 11.46 12.53 -27.38
C ALA A 238 10.92 11.23 -26.76
N ILE A 239 9.63 11.00 -26.94
CA ILE A 239 8.99 9.72 -26.65
C ILE A 239 8.48 9.16 -27.96
N SER A 240 8.94 7.97 -28.35
CA SER A 240 8.35 7.24 -29.47
C SER A 240 7.26 6.30 -28.98
N LEU A 241 6.19 6.21 -29.76
CA LEU A 241 5.07 5.29 -29.56
C LEU A 241 5.28 4.11 -30.51
N VAL A 242 5.37 2.90 -29.96
CA VAL A 242 5.71 1.68 -30.69
C VAL A 242 4.55 0.70 -30.59
N ASP A 243 4.00 0.34 -31.74
CA ASP A 243 3.05 -0.75 -31.88
C ASP A 243 3.80 -2.09 -31.85
N VAL A 244 3.35 -2.98 -30.98
CA VAL A 244 3.88 -4.32 -30.76
C VAL A 244 2.83 -5.42 -30.94
N SER A 245 1.70 -5.11 -31.61
CA SER A 245 0.68 -6.10 -32.00
C SER A 245 1.26 -7.25 -32.82
N ASN A 246 2.30 -6.97 -33.61
CA ASN A 246 3.23 -7.99 -34.09
C ASN A 246 4.53 -7.95 -33.24
N PRO A 247 4.69 -8.85 -32.25
CA PRO A 247 5.82 -8.79 -31.33
C PRO A 247 7.17 -9.08 -32.01
N THR A 248 7.16 -9.70 -33.20
CA THR A 248 8.39 -9.98 -33.96
C THR A 248 8.89 -8.79 -34.78
N ALA A 249 8.02 -7.81 -35.05
CA ALA A 249 8.34 -6.63 -35.84
C ALA A 249 7.76 -5.34 -35.23
N PRO A 250 8.26 -4.89 -34.06
CA PRO A 250 7.81 -3.65 -33.44
C PRO A 250 8.00 -2.43 -34.35
N ALA A 251 6.96 -1.60 -34.47
CA ALA A 251 6.92 -0.48 -35.39
C ALA A 251 6.63 0.84 -34.68
N VAL A 252 7.39 1.89 -34.97
CA VAL A 252 7.11 3.24 -34.45
C VAL A 252 5.91 3.80 -35.21
N VAL A 253 4.84 4.10 -34.49
CA VAL A 253 3.58 4.63 -35.04
C VAL A 253 3.38 6.11 -34.75
N GLY A 254 4.06 6.66 -33.75
CA GLY A 254 3.95 8.07 -33.39
C GLY A 254 5.08 8.57 -32.51
N GLN A 255 5.05 9.87 -32.23
CA GLN A 255 6.08 10.53 -31.44
C GLN A 255 5.50 11.73 -30.66
N ILE A 256 6.00 11.93 -29.45
CA ILE A 256 5.68 13.05 -28.58
C ILE A 256 6.98 13.81 -28.29
N ASN A 257 6.93 15.14 -28.40
CA ASN A 257 8.01 16.01 -27.94
C ASN A 257 7.91 16.15 -26.42
N ALA A 258 8.85 15.57 -25.68
CA ALA A 258 8.83 15.55 -24.22
C ALA A 258 10.25 15.62 -23.64
N GLN A 259 10.37 16.10 -22.40
CA GLN A 259 11.60 16.06 -21.62
C GLN A 259 11.63 14.75 -20.86
N ASN A 260 12.66 13.89 -21.06
CA ASN A 260 12.76 12.54 -20.47
C ASN A 260 12.00 12.38 -19.15
N PRO A 261 10.81 11.74 -19.16
CA PRO A 261 9.91 11.77 -18.02
C PRO A 261 10.50 10.98 -16.85
N SER A 262 10.31 11.49 -15.63
CA SER A 262 10.80 10.82 -14.41
C SER A 262 9.89 9.68 -13.95
N ALA A 263 8.60 9.79 -14.25
CA ALA A 263 7.58 8.77 -14.03
C ALA A 263 6.44 8.93 -15.03
N TRP A 264 5.76 7.83 -15.32
CA TRP A 264 4.64 7.79 -16.24
C TRP A 264 3.80 6.52 -16.09
N GLN A 265 2.53 6.61 -16.45
CA GLN A 265 1.59 5.49 -16.39
C GLN A 265 0.43 5.75 -17.37
N PHE A 266 -0.17 4.68 -17.88
CA PHE A 266 -1.40 4.76 -18.67
C PHE A 266 -2.64 4.76 -17.77
N VAL A 267 -3.63 5.60 -18.11
CA VAL A 267 -5.01 5.55 -17.60
C VAL A 267 -5.95 5.50 -18.80
N GLY A 268 -6.48 4.31 -19.11
CA GLY A 268 -7.16 4.10 -20.39
C GLY A 268 -6.22 4.45 -21.55
N ASP A 269 -6.66 5.26 -22.51
CA ASP A 269 -5.82 5.75 -23.62
C ASP A 269 -4.99 6.99 -23.28
N THR A 270 -5.04 7.48 -22.05
CA THR A 270 -4.26 8.66 -21.65
C THR A 270 -2.92 8.24 -21.07
N LEU A 271 -1.82 8.71 -21.66
CA LEU A 271 -0.50 8.67 -21.03
C LEU A 271 -0.36 9.86 -20.10
N VAL A 272 -0.23 9.57 -18.81
CA VAL A 272 0.04 10.55 -17.75
C VAL A 272 1.53 10.47 -17.42
N ARG A 273 2.24 11.60 -17.49
CA ARG A 273 3.70 11.64 -17.29
C ARG A 273 4.16 12.85 -16.49
N LEU A 274 5.29 12.71 -15.81
CA LEU A 274 6.01 13.80 -15.15
C LEU A 274 7.16 14.28 -16.05
N ASP A 275 6.90 15.34 -16.81
CA ASP A 275 7.90 16.03 -17.62
C ASP A 275 8.55 17.13 -16.77
N ARG A 276 9.63 16.77 -16.07
CA ARG A 276 10.23 17.59 -15.00
C ARG A 276 9.21 17.88 -13.89
N GLU A 277 8.83 19.14 -13.70
CA GLU A 277 7.86 19.59 -12.68
C GLU A 277 6.45 19.76 -13.27
N GLN A 278 6.12 19.03 -14.34
CA GLN A 278 4.83 19.12 -15.02
C GLN A 278 4.19 17.74 -15.12
N LEU A 279 3.01 17.59 -14.53
CA LEU A 279 2.13 16.47 -14.79
C LEU A 279 1.38 16.73 -16.09
N VAL A 280 1.66 15.94 -17.12
CA VAL A 280 1.15 16.10 -18.48
C VAL A 280 0.27 14.91 -18.85
N PHE A 281 -0.88 15.20 -19.44
CA PHE A 281 -1.87 14.22 -19.89
C PHE A 281 -1.90 14.23 -21.42
N THR A 282 -1.67 13.10 -22.06
CA THR A 282 -1.71 12.98 -23.52
C THR A 282 -2.66 11.87 -23.93
N ASP A 283 -3.66 12.24 -24.72
CA ASP A 283 -4.60 11.33 -25.36
C ASP A 283 -3.89 10.57 -26.50
N LEU A 284 -3.87 9.25 -26.37
CA LEU A 284 -3.27 8.29 -27.31
C LEU A 284 -4.32 7.34 -27.91
N SER A 285 -5.60 7.73 -27.93
CA SER A 285 -6.63 6.99 -28.67
C SER A 285 -6.30 6.84 -30.17
N LYS A 286 -5.47 7.75 -30.70
CA LYS A 286 -4.80 7.66 -32.00
C LYS A 286 -3.30 7.86 -31.82
N PRO A 287 -2.51 6.78 -31.64
CA PRO A 287 -1.08 6.89 -31.35
C PRO A 287 -0.26 7.60 -32.43
N ASP A 288 -0.74 7.61 -33.69
CA ASP A 288 -0.14 8.35 -34.80
C ASP A 288 -0.38 9.87 -34.73
N LYS A 289 -1.35 10.30 -33.91
CA LYS A 289 -1.74 11.70 -33.69
C LYS A 289 -1.91 11.99 -32.21
N PRO A 290 -0.84 11.88 -31.40
CA PRO A 290 -0.92 12.11 -29.97
C PRO A 290 -1.32 13.57 -29.67
N ARG A 291 -2.19 13.75 -28.68
CA ARG A 291 -2.71 15.08 -28.32
C ARG A 291 -2.54 15.36 -26.84
N GLU A 292 -1.80 16.40 -26.49
CA GLU A 292 -1.79 16.90 -25.11
C GLU A 292 -3.17 17.47 -24.76
N ILE A 293 -3.77 16.97 -23.68
CA ILE A 293 -5.14 17.33 -23.28
C ILE A 293 -5.21 18.04 -21.94
N GLY A 294 -4.17 17.97 -21.12
CA GLY A 294 -4.14 18.56 -19.79
C GLY A 294 -2.72 18.66 -19.26
N LYS A 295 -2.50 19.63 -18.38
CA LYS A 295 -1.18 19.90 -17.80
C LYS A 295 -1.30 20.65 -16.48
N LEU A 296 -0.49 20.25 -15.50
CA LEU A 296 -0.43 20.87 -14.18
C LEU A 296 1.03 20.97 -13.70
N ARG A 297 1.46 22.14 -13.24
CA ARG A 297 2.78 22.31 -12.64
C ARG A 297 2.77 21.79 -11.20
N ILE A 298 3.70 20.89 -10.88
CA ILE A 298 3.89 20.31 -9.55
C ILE A 298 5.37 20.45 -9.19
N GLN A 299 5.69 21.41 -8.33
CA GLN A 299 7.08 21.78 -8.01
C GLN A 299 7.85 20.61 -7.36
N GLY A 300 9.06 20.32 -7.84
CA GLY A 300 9.88 19.25 -7.32
C GLY A 300 9.30 17.84 -7.51
N ALA A 301 8.33 17.63 -8.40
CA ALA A 301 7.79 16.32 -8.69
C ALA A 301 8.89 15.33 -9.12
N GLN A 302 8.86 14.11 -8.57
CA GLN A 302 9.85 13.07 -8.83
C GLN A 302 9.21 11.75 -9.24
N ASN A 303 8.22 11.28 -8.49
CA ASN A 303 7.52 10.02 -8.78
C ASN A 303 6.00 10.20 -8.79
N LEU A 304 5.32 9.27 -9.45
CA LEU A 304 3.88 9.27 -9.67
C LEU A 304 3.29 7.92 -9.32
N TYR A 305 2.14 7.93 -8.65
CA TYR A 305 1.26 6.77 -8.50
C TYR A 305 -0.18 7.18 -8.79
N LEU A 306 -0.86 6.45 -9.66
CA LEU A 306 -2.23 6.72 -10.05
C LEU A 306 -3.17 5.67 -9.45
N ASN A 307 -4.26 6.11 -8.83
CA ASN A 307 -5.29 5.22 -8.31
C ASN A 307 -6.65 5.93 -8.28
N ASP A 308 -7.70 5.31 -8.83
CA ASP A 308 -9.10 5.76 -8.75
C ASP A 308 -9.31 7.27 -8.93
N GLY A 309 -8.90 7.79 -10.09
CA GLY A 309 -9.07 9.21 -10.43
C GLY A 309 -8.18 10.16 -9.61
N LYS A 310 -7.15 9.65 -8.93
CA LYS A 310 -6.19 10.43 -8.13
C LYS A 310 -4.78 10.20 -8.64
N ALA A 311 -3.98 11.26 -8.62
CA ALA A 311 -2.54 11.20 -8.81
C ALA A 311 -1.84 11.59 -7.51
N PHE A 312 -1.04 10.66 -6.99
CA PHE A 312 -0.17 10.84 -5.84
C PHE A 312 1.24 11.12 -6.34
N VAL A 313 1.74 12.32 -6.07
CA VAL A 313 3.00 12.83 -6.62
C VAL A 313 3.99 13.09 -5.50
N SER A 314 5.06 12.31 -5.47
CA SER A 314 6.15 12.55 -4.53
C SER A 314 7.00 13.72 -5.04
N CYS A 315 7.30 14.63 -4.13
CA CYS A 315 7.97 15.88 -4.44
C CYS A 315 9.16 16.06 -3.50
N ALA A 316 10.32 16.43 -4.05
CA ALA A 316 11.48 16.85 -3.28
C ALA A 316 12.01 18.17 -3.87
N SER A 317 12.09 19.20 -3.03
CA SER A 317 12.54 20.53 -3.45
C SER A 317 13.62 21.05 -2.51
N TRP A 318 14.72 21.53 -3.07
CA TRP A 318 15.75 22.20 -2.27
C TRP A 318 15.29 23.61 -1.90
N ARG A 319 15.34 23.93 -0.61
CA ARG A 319 15.07 25.27 -0.07
C ARG A 319 16.37 25.83 0.53
N PRO A 320 16.95 26.90 -0.06
CA PRO A 320 18.13 27.56 0.51
C PRO A 320 17.92 27.91 1.99
N GLY A 321 18.85 27.49 2.84
CA GLY A 321 18.80 27.73 4.29
C GLY A 321 17.86 26.82 5.09
N LEU A 322 17.02 26.00 4.45
CA LEU A 322 16.05 25.10 5.11
C LEU A 322 16.24 23.61 4.77
N GLY A 323 17.05 23.28 3.76
CA GLY A 323 17.32 21.91 3.34
C GLY A 323 16.33 21.40 2.30
N TYR A 324 16.26 20.07 2.14
CA TYR A 324 15.27 19.44 1.27
C TYR A 324 13.90 19.38 1.95
N GLU A 325 12.89 19.88 1.27
CA GLU A 325 11.49 19.69 1.62
C GLU A 325 10.93 18.51 0.82
N ASN A 326 10.40 17.50 1.52
CA ASN A 326 9.73 16.36 0.90
C ASN A 326 8.23 16.48 1.14
N LYS A 327 7.45 16.43 0.06
CA LYS A 327 6.00 16.47 0.09
C LYS A 327 5.41 15.34 -0.73
N LEU A 328 4.25 14.86 -0.31
CA LEU A 328 3.32 14.16 -1.16
C LEU A 328 2.23 15.16 -1.58
N ARG A 329 2.03 15.33 -2.88
CA ARG A 329 0.94 16.14 -3.42
C ARG A 329 -0.11 15.25 -4.05
N ILE A 330 -1.38 15.52 -3.76
CA ILE A 330 -2.51 14.74 -4.24
C ILE A 330 -3.29 15.59 -5.22
N VAL A 331 -3.49 15.07 -6.42
CA VAL A 331 -4.13 15.75 -7.54
C VAL A 331 -5.38 14.96 -7.92
N ASN A 332 -6.52 15.64 -8.04
CA ASN A 332 -7.70 15.05 -8.65
C ASN A 332 -7.50 15.03 -10.17
N ILE A 333 -7.63 13.83 -10.74
CA ILE A 333 -7.49 13.55 -12.17
C ILE A 333 -8.73 12.83 -12.74
N GLU A 334 -9.90 12.92 -12.10
CA GLU A 334 -11.16 12.40 -12.66
C GLU A 334 -11.45 13.01 -14.04
N GLN A 335 -11.03 14.26 -14.25
CA GLN A 335 -11.06 14.94 -15.54
C GLN A 335 -9.63 15.19 -16.03
N HIS A 336 -9.13 14.34 -16.93
CA HIS A 336 -7.75 14.44 -17.46
C HIS A 336 -7.42 15.78 -18.13
N HIS A 337 -8.42 16.52 -18.62
CA HIS A 337 -8.22 17.84 -19.23
C HIS A 337 -8.22 18.99 -18.22
N SER A 338 -8.61 18.75 -16.97
CA SER A 338 -8.67 19.76 -15.91
C SER A 338 -8.14 19.22 -14.57
N PRO A 339 -6.91 18.67 -14.54
CA PRO A 339 -6.29 18.18 -13.31
C PRO A 339 -6.03 19.33 -12.35
N HIS A 340 -6.26 19.12 -11.05
CA HIS A 340 -6.01 20.15 -10.04
C HIS A 340 -5.54 19.56 -8.72
N LEU A 341 -4.66 20.30 -8.04
CA LEU A 341 -4.16 19.94 -6.71
C LEU A 341 -5.32 20.01 -5.70
N VAL A 342 -5.48 18.97 -4.90
CA VAL A 342 -6.54 18.89 -3.87
C VAL A 342 -5.99 18.82 -2.46
N GLY A 343 -4.80 18.26 -2.27
CA GLY A 343 -4.20 18.12 -0.95
C GLY A 343 -2.69 17.96 -0.99
N GLU A 344 -2.07 18.16 0.17
CA GLU A 344 -0.65 17.95 0.39
C GLU A 344 -0.41 17.26 1.73
N PHE A 345 0.71 16.56 1.82
CA PHE A 345 1.20 15.93 3.04
C PHE A 345 2.71 16.11 3.15
N ASP A 346 3.19 16.47 4.35
CA ASP A 346 4.62 16.61 4.63
C ASP A 346 5.24 15.23 4.89
N GLY A 347 6.05 14.74 3.96
CA GLY A 347 6.67 13.43 4.06
C GLY A 347 7.22 12.91 2.74
N ASN A 348 8.13 11.94 2.84
CA ASN A 348 8.66 11.22 1.69
C ASN A 348 7.72 10.05 1.32
N ALA A 349 7.47 9.87 0.03
CA ALA A 349 6.59 8.85 -0.54
C ALA A 349 7.22 8.24 -1.81
N PRO A 350 8.37 7.56 -1.73
CA PRO A 350 9.11 7.18 -2.94
C PRO A 350 8.46 6.03 -3.69
N HIS A 351 7.79 5.11 -2.99
CA HIS A 351 6.97 4.05 -3.58
C HIS A 351 5.61 4.02 -2.91
N MET A 352 4.56 3.84 -3.70
CA MET A 352 3.17 4.01 -3.26
C MET A 352 2.30 2.87 -3.81
N ALA A 353 1.36 2.41 -2.99
CA ALA A 353 0.24 1.57 -3.41
C ALA A 353 -0.98 1.89 -2.55
N ALA A 354 -2.17 1.88 -3.15
CA ALA A 354 -3.42 2.11 -2.45
C ALA A 354 -4.16 0.80 -2.16
N TYR A 355 -4.90 0.79 -1.04
CA TYR A 355 -5.89 -0.21 -0.70
C TYR A 355 -7.08 0.49 -0.04
N GLY A 356 -8.19 0.60 -0.78
CA GLY A 356 -9.30 1.45 -0.39
C GLY A 356 -8.84 2.90 -0.14
N ASP A 357 -9.15 3.43 1.04
CA ASP A 357 -8.78 4.79 1.44
C ASP A 357 -7.38 4.91 2.07
N LEU A 358 -6.58 3.83 2.04
CA LEU A 358 -5.23 3.82 2.60
C LEU A 358 -4.20 3.86 1.49
N LEU A 359 -3.17 4.68 1.69
CA LEU A 359 -1.99 4.77 0.85
C LEU A 359 -0.78 4.25 1.61
N TYR A 360 -0.24 3.12 1.16
CA TYR A 360 0.99 2.53 1.65
C TYR A 360 2.17 3.23 1.02
N LEU A 361 3.12 3.64 1.86
CA LEU A 361 4.33 4.33 1.48
C LEU A 361 5.53 3.47 1.87
N ALA A 362 6.31 3.05 0.89
CA ALA A 362 7.51 2.25 1.10
C ALA A 362 8.76 3.09 0.92
N GLY A 363 9.72 2.89 1.83
CA GLY A 363 11.03 3.52 1.87
C GLY A 363 11.76 3.05 3.12
N ALA A 364 12.09 3.97 4.02
CA ALA A 364 12.49 3.61 5.39
C ALA A 364 11.26 3.19 6.21
N GLY A 365 11.01 1.89 6.21
CA GLY A 365 9.82 1.23 6.72
C GLY A 365 8.63 1.31 5.77
N LEU A 366 7.60 0.53 6.06
CA LEU A 366 6.29 0.66 5.44
C LEU A 366 5.44 1.58 6.31
N LYS A 367 4.95 2.69 5.75
CA LYS A 367 4.09 3.67 6.42
C LYS A 367 2.72 3.68 5.76
N ILE A 368 1.70 4.14 6.49
CA ILE A 368 0.32 4.18 6.00
C ILE A 368 -0.26 5.58 6.18
N LEU A 369 -0.75 6.15 5.09
CA LEU A 369 -1.47 7.41 5.07
C LEU A 369 -2.94 7.16 4.77
N ASP A 370 -3.83 7.75 5.57
CA ASP A 370 -5.25 7.82 5.30
C ASP A 370 -5.49 8.93 4.28
N VAL A 371 -6.13 8.57 3.18
CA VAL A 371 -6.47 9.45 2.06
C VAL A 371 -7.96 9.40 1.73
N ALA A 372 -8.82 9.00 2.67
CA ALA A 372 -10.29 9.05 2.53
C ALA A 372 -10.75 10.48 2.20
N ASP A 373 -10.22 11.46 2.95
CA ASP A 373 -10.28 12.88 2.59
C ASP A 373 -8.94 13.27 1.95
N ILE A 374 -8.92 13.23 0.62
CA ILE A 374 -7.73 13.57 -0.18
C ILE A 374 -7.28 15.01 -0.01
N SER A 375 -8.13 15.91 0.51
CA SER A 375 -7.74 17.28 0.80
C SER A 375 -6.99 17.41 2.13
N ARG A 376 -7.12 16.40 3.01
CA ARG A 376 -6.56 16.39 4.35
C ARG A 376 -5.97 15.02 4.71
N PRO A 377 -5.00 14.51 3.93
CA PRO A 377 -4.38 13.23 4.21
C PRO A 377 -3.79 13.18 5.62
N GLN A 378 -4.00 12.07 6.34
CA GLN A 378 -3.56 11.92 7.74
C GLN A 378 -2.68 10.69 7.93
N PRO A 379 -1.59 10.79 8.72
CA PRO A 379 -0.89 9.62 9.19
C PRO A 379 -1.84 8.68 9.93
N VAL A 380 -1.97 7.45 9.45
CA VAL A 380 -2.52 6.38 10.28
C VAL A 380 -1.37 5.97 11.18
N GLY A 381 -1.43 6.30 12.46
CA GLY A 381 -0.27 5.93 13.25
C GLY A 381 -0.02 6.48 14.63
N LYS A 382 -0.80 7.43 15.14
CA LYS A 382 -0.36 8.06 16.39
C LYS A 382 -0.61 7.11 17.56
N LYS A 383 0.47 6.42 17.99
CA LYS A 383 0.50 5.58 19.18
C LYS A 383 -0.18 6.30 20.34
N PRO A 384 -1.13 5.64 21.03
CA PRO A 384 -1.76 6.24 22.18
C PRO A 384 -0.74 6.55 23.27
N LYS A 385 -0.89 7.72 23.90
CA LYS A 385 -0.11 8.02 25.12
C LYS A 385 -0.37 6.93 26.14
N HIS A 386 0.68 6.47 26.83
CA HIS A 386 0.61 5.45 27.89
C HIS A 386 -0.54 5.71 28.89
N LEU A 387 -0.74 6.97 29.29
CA LEU A 387 -1.85 7.37 30.17
C LEU A 387 -3.24 7.09 29.60
N THR A 388 -3.43 7.20 28.28
CA THR A 388 -4.72 6.95 27.64
C THR A 388 -5.05 5.46 27.62
N PHE A 389 -4.04 4.63 27.39
CA PHE A 389 -4.19 3.19 27.45
C PHE A 389 -4.51 2.72 28.88
N ALA A 390 -3.71 3.13 29.86
CA ALA A 390 -3.94 2.82 31.28
C ALA A 390 -5.34 3.27 31.75
N TYR A 391 -5.83 4.39 31.22
CA TYR A 391 -7.18 4.88 31.49
C TYR A 391 -8.28 3.91 31.03
N LEU A 392 -8.20 3.36 29.82
CA LEU A 392 -9.20 2.42 29.29
C LEU A 392 -9.22 1.12 30.08
N LYS A 393 -8.04 0.52 30.32
CA LYS A 393 -7.90 -0.67 31.17
C LYS A 393 -8.51 -0.49 32.56
N ARG A 394 -8.31 0.69 33.16
CA ARG A 394 -8.89 1.03 34.47
C ARG A 394 -10.43 1.09 34.41
N ARG A 395 -11.03 1.54 33.31
CA ARG A 395 -12.49 1.55 33.14
C ARG A 395 -13.05 0.13 33.10
N ALA A 396 -12.52 -0.75 32.24
CA ALA A 396 -12.97 -2.15 32.19
C ALA A 396 -12.83 -2.85 33.54
N ARG A 397 -11.69 -2.66 34.24
CA ARG A 397 -11.53 -3.21 35.59
C ARG A 397 -12.60 -2.75 36.56
N ARG A 398 -12.95 -1.45 36.52
CA ARG A 398 -13.99 -0.90 37.40
C ARG A 398 -15.35 -1.50 37.07
N LEU A 399 -15.70 -1.58 35.79
CA LEU A 399 -16.95 -2.18 35.34
C LEU A 399 -17.04 -3.64 35.80
N LEU A 400 -16.03 -4.47 35.50
CA LEU A 400 -16.01 -5.89 35.88
C LEU A 400 -16.14 -6.09 37.39
N ARG A 401 -15.48 -5.25 38.20
CA ARG A 401 -15.64 -5.27 39.67
C ARG A 401 -17.05 -4.91 40.12
N THR A 402 -17.67 -3.92 39.49
CA THR A 402 -19.05 -3.53 39.78
C THR A 402 -20.02 -4.64 39.40
N LEU A 403 -19.85 -5.25 38.22
CA LEU A 403 -20.66 -6.41 37.80
C LEU A 403 -20.48 -7.58 38.76
N ALA A 404 -19.25 -7.94 39.12
CA ALA A 404 -19.01 -9.04 40.06
C ALA A 404 -19.71 -8.88 41.42
N GLN A 405 -19.99 -7.63 41.85
CA GLN A 405 -20.69 -7.33 43.10
C GLN A 405 -22.21 -7.21 42.94
N ALA A 406 -22.67 -6.68 41.80
CA ALA A 406 -24.07 -6.27 41.61
C ALA A 406 -24.86 -7.20 40.67
N ASP A 407 -24.18 -7.92 39.78
CA ASP A 407 -24.76 -8.78 38.74
C ASP A 407 -23.73 -9.84 38.29
N SER A 408 -23.69 -10.97 39.01
CA SER A 408 -22.72 -12.05 38.77
C SER A 408 -22.87 -12.69 37.39
N ASP A 409 -24.09 -12.77 36.87
CA ASP A 409 -24.36 -13.40 35.57
C ASP A 409 -23.78 -12.55 34.44
N ALA A 410 -24.00 -11.23 34.50
CA ALA A 410 -23.40 -10.28 33.56
C ALA A 410 -21.88 -10.24 33.64
N PHE A 411 -21.32 -10.43 34.83
CA PHE A 411 -19.87 -10.56 35.01
C PHE A 411 -19.32 -11.80 34.31
N VAL A 412 -19.96 -12.97 34.48
CA VAL A 412 -19.54 -14.22 33.84
C VAL A 412 -19.68 -14.14 32.33
N GLU A 413 -20.80 -13.61 31.83
CA GLU A 413 -21.06 -13.42 30.40
C GLU A 413 -19.98 -12.55 29.75
N LEU A 414 -19.72 -11.36 30.30
CA LEU A 414 -18.72 -10.45 29.75
C LEU A 414 -17.30 -11.03 29.87
N SER A 415 -16.96 -11.67 30.99
CA SER A 415 -15.64 -12.28 31.19
C SER A 415 -15.39 -13.42 30.21
N SER A 416 -16.42 -14.23 29.93
CA SER A 416 -16.35 -15.30 28.93
C SER A 416 -16.17 -14.72 27.53
N ALA A 417 -16.95 -13.70 27.16
CA ALA A 417 -16.83 -13.04 25.87
C ALA A 417 -15.44 -12.40 25.66
N ILE A 418 -14.86 -11.77 26.68
CA ILE A 418 -13.50 -11.21 26.62
C ILE A 418 -12.48 -12.30 26.30
N LEU A 419 -12.54 -13.43 27.00
CA LEU A 419 -11.60 -14.54 26.79
C LEU A 419 -11.78 -15.19 25.41
N GLN A 420 -13.02 -15.29 24.91
CA GLN A 420 -13.31 -15.79 23.56
C GLN A 420 -12.77 -14.85 22.47
N GLU A 421 -12.95 -13.55 22.61
CA GLU A 421 -12.41 -12.57 21.66
C GLU A 421 -10.88 -12.51 21.71
N ALA A 422 -10.28 -12.61 22.90
CA ALA A 422 -8.83 -12.61 23.08
C ALA A 422 -8.17 -13.86 22.45
N GLY A 423 -8.79 -15.03 22.59
CA GLY A 423 -8.30 -16.28 22.00
C GLY A 423 -8.68 -16.50 20.53
N ARG A 424 -9.34 -15.53 19.88
CA ARG A 424 -9.85 -15.69 18.51
C ARG A 424 -8.71 -15.93 17.53
N GLY A 425 -8.72 -17.08 16.86
CA GLY A 425 -7.67 -17.47 15.90
C GLY A 425 -6.47 -18.20 16.54
N HIS A 426 -6.55 -18.55 17.83
CA HIS A 426 -5.57 -19.34 18.56
C HIS A 426 -6.21 -20.61 19.12
N ASP A 427 -5.42 -21.68 19.26
CA ASP A 427 -5.89 -22.94 19.86
C ASP A 427 -6.06 -22.86 21.39
N ALA A 428 -5.37 -21.90 22.03
CA ALA A 428 -5.45 -21.62 23.46
C ALA A 428 -5.10 -20.14 23.73
N ILE A 429 -5.45 -19.64 24.93
CA ILE A 429 -5.06 -18.30 25.38
C ILE A 429 -3.58 -18.33 25.80
N ASP A 430 -2.81 -17.41 25.22
CA ASP A 430 -1.46 -17.08 25.64
C ASP A 430 -1.52 -15.85 26.56
N VAL A 431 -1.23 -16.04 27.84
CA VAL A 431 -1.31 -14.97 28.85
C VAL A 431 -0.24 -13.90 28.70
N ASP A 432 0.85 -14.18 27.98
CA ASP A 432 1.88 -13.17 27.68
C ASP A 432 1.41 -12.22 26.56
N ASP A 433 0.73 -12.75 25.54
CA ASP A 433 0.20 -11.97 24.42
C ASP A 433 -1.18 -11.34 24.75
N GLN A 434 -2.04 -12.03 25.50
CA GLN A 434 -3.39 -11.58 25.89
C GLN A 434 -3.49 -11.11 27.35
N TRP A 435 -2.45 -10.41 27.80
CA TRP A 435 -2.22 -10.03 29.19
C TRP A 435 -3.28 -9.06 29.77
N VAL A 436 -3.90 -8.17 28.97
CA VAL A 436 -4.97 -7.28 29.45
C VAL A 436 -6.21 -8.08 29.74
N SER A 437 -6.62 -8.92 28.79
CA SER A 437 -7.77 -9.80 28.92
C SER A 437 -7.59 -10.74 30.11
N ALA A 438 -6.45 -11.43 30.20
CA ALA A 438 -6.13 -12.32 31.32
C ALA A 438 -6.12 -11.59 32.67
N GLU A 439 -5.47 -10.43 32.78
CA GLU A 439 -5.43 -9.68 34.04
C GLU A 439 -6.82 -9.19 34.47
N LEU A 440 -7.67 -8.82 33.52
CA LEU A 440 -9.02 -8.31 33.81
C LEU A 440 -9.99 -9.39 34.26
N THR A 441 -9.90 -10.60 33.71
CA THR A 441 -10.88 -11.68 33.94
C THR A 441 -10.41 -12.73 34.94
N LEU A 442 -9.11 -13.08 34.95
CA LEU A 442 -8.56 -14.14 35.80
C LEU A 442 -7.90 -13.59 37.08
N GLY A 443 -7.54 -12.30 37.09
CA GLY A 443 -6.79 -11.68 38.18
C GLY A 443 -5.30 -12.08 38.20
N GLY A 444 -4.50 -11.43 39.06
CA GLY A 444 -3.05 -11.69 39.18
C GLY A 444 -2.14 -10.55 38.74
N GLY A 445 -2.43 -9.32 39.18
CA GLY A 445 -1.69 -8.13 38.78
C GLY A 445 -0.20 -8.14 39.18
N ARG A 446 0.67 -8.46 38.21
CA ARG A 446 1.95 -7.81 37.87
C ARG A 446 2.62 -8.66 36.79
N TRP A 447 2.14 -8.56 35.55
CA TRP A 447 2.85 -9.12 34.41
C TRP A 447 3.37 -7.95 33.57
N ARG A 448 4.66 -7.68 33.81
CA ARG A 448 5.64 -6.77 33.19
C ARG A 448 5.32 -5.27 33.13
#